data_AF-A0A8S9WGQ2-F1
#
_entry.id   AF-A0A8S9WGQ2-F1
#
_cell.length_a   1.000
_cell.length_b   1.000
_cell.length_c   1.000
_cell.angle_alpha   90.00
_cell.angle_beta   90.00
_cell.angle_gamma   90.00
#
_symmetry.space_group_name_H-M   'P 1'
#
loop_
_entity.id
_entity.type
_entity.pdbx_description
1 polymer ?
#
loop_
_entity_poly.entity_id
_entity_poly.type
_entity_poly.pdbx_seq_one_letter_code
_entity_poly.pdbx_strand_id
1 'polypeptide(L)'
;MTVERLLDFIENSTRIYNRDTPLEAAVITGGEPTQDRDFLVNLVRGLKMRVGLKHISLSTNGYLLDRSYVKGLKAAGLDVVKLDIKAYTNSIHKWYTGLSNRPVLDAVRTLCKCKLDFRVETVLMPGVVDAEEIERIAYFLARLDPEIRYKVVRFTPGEAREKVARRPSDSEIQLAVDSASKHLINVAGGKACVQQFTSPEQKEAKKWIRVYPDMGTETIIAKSLFKKESFTKETICVF
;
A
#
# COMPACT_ATOMS: atom_id res chain seq x y z
N MET A 1 -12.46 10.75 -15.86
CA MET A 1 -13.24 9.48 -15.79
C MET A 1 -13.94 9.54 -14.46
N THR A 2 -15.26 9.36 -14.44
CA THR A 2 -16.02 9.35 -13.19
C THR A 2 -15.91 7.98 -12.52
N VAL A 3 -16.37 7.88 -11.27
CA VAL A 3 -16.45 6.60 -10.56
C VAL A 3 -17.28 5.58 -11.36
N GLU A 4 -18.40 6.02 -11.95
CA GLU A 4 -19.29 5.18 -12.74
C GLU A 4 -18.57 4.59 -13.95
N ARG A 5 -17.87 5.45 -14.73
CA ARG A 5 -17.11 4.98 -15.90
C ARG A 5 -16.02 3.98 -15.54
N LEU A 6 -15.34 4.18 -14.41
CA LEU A 6 -14.31 3.25 -13.94
C LEU A 6 -14.93 1.91 -13.51
N LEU A 7 -16.06 1.94 -12.79
CA LEU A 7 -16.78 0.72 -12.40
C LEU A 7 -17.31 -0.02 -13.64
N ASP A 8 -17.88 0.68 -14.61
CA ASP A 8 -18.34 0.09 -15.88
C ASP A 8 -17.17 -0.58 -16.62
N PHE A 9 -16.02 0.09 -16.67
CA PHE A 9 -14.81 -0.47 -17.27
C PHE A 9 -14.35 -1.74 -16.54
N ILE A 10 -14.31 -1.73 -15.21
CA ILE A 10 -13.89 -2.89 -14.40
C ILE A 10 -14.86 -4.06 -14.60
N GLU A 11 -16.16 -3.82 -14.60
CA GLU A 11 -17.18 -4.85 -14.81
C GLU A 11 -17.10 -5.47 -16.21
N ASN A 12 -17.03 -4.62 -17.25
CA ASN A 12 -16.93 -5.07 -18.63
C ASN A 12 -15.65 -5.89 -18.85
N SER A 13 -14.53 -5.42 -18.31
CA SER A 13 -13.26 -6.14 -18.40
C SER A 13 -13.31 -7.45 -17.61
N THR A 14 -13.95 -7.46 -16.44
CA THR A 14 -14.17 -8.70 -15.68
C THR A 14 -14.99 -9.70 -16.50
N ARG A 15 -16.07 -9.28 -17.17
CA ARG A 15 -16.86 -10.18 -18.04
C ARG A 15 -16.04 -10.76 -19.19
N ILE A 16 -15.18 -9.95 -19.82
CA ILE A 16 -14.37 -10.37 -20.98
C ILE A 16 -13.25 -11.33 -20.56
N TYR A 17 -12.51 -11.00 -19.50
CA TYR A 17 -11.28 -11.70 -19.11
C TYR A 17 -11.51 -12.80 -18.06
N ASN A 18 -12.63 -12.79 -17.34
CA ASN A 18 -12.85 -13.64 -16.18
C ASN A 18 -13.97 -14.68 -16.30
N ARG A 19 -14.35 -15.07 -17.54
CA ARG A 19 -15.41 -16.06 -17.90
C ARG A 19 -15.94 -16.94 -16.76
N ASP A 20 -15.09 -17.74 -16.11
CA ASP A 20 -15.53 -18.73 -15.08
C ASP A 20 -14.97 -18.49 -13.66
N THR A 21 -14.30 -17.37 -13.37
CA THR A 21 -13.75 -17.12 -12.02
C THR A 21 -13.94 -15.67 -11.60
N PRO A 22 -14.72 -15.39 -10.54
CA PRO A 22 -15.00 -14.02 -10.12
C PRO A 22 -13.73 -13.28 -9.72
N LEU A 23 -13.74 -11.96 -9.93
CA LEU A 23 -12.72 -11.07 -9.41
C LEU A 23 -12.96 -10.90 -7.90
N GLU A 24 -11.95 -11.18 -7.07
CA GLU A 24 -12.15 -11.25 -5.61
C GLU A 24 -11.52 -10.09 -4.86
N ALA A 25 -10.50 -9.43 -5.42
CA ALA A 25 -9.81 -8.37 -4.72
C ALA A 25 -9.35 -7.19 -5.61
N ALA A 26 -9.16 -6.03 -4.97
CA ALA A 26 -8.57 -4.85 -5.58
C ALA A 26 -7.49 -4.22 -4.68
N VAL A 27 -6.48 -3.65 -5.32
CA VAL A 27 -5.50 -2.76 -4.70
C VAL A 27 -5.64 -1.39 -5.35
N ILE A 28 -6.13 -0.41 -4.61
CA ILE A 28 -6.22 0.98 -5.04
C ILE A 28 -4.86 1.64 -4.74
N THR A 29 -4.20 2.16 -5.76
CA THR A 29 -2.83 2.72 -5.71
C THR A 29 -2.65 3.75 -6.83
N GLY A 30 -1.45 4.27 -7.07
CA GLY A 30 -1.13 5.24 -8.12
C GLY A 30 -0.25 6.33 -7.55
N GLY A 31 -0.48 7.59 -7.91
CA GLY A 31 0.08 8.75 -7.20
C GLY A 31 -0.33 8.77 -5.73
N GLU A 32 -1.38 9.51 -5.38
CA GLU A 32 -1.94 9.49 -4.03
C GLU A 32 -3.46 9.36 -4.10
N PRO A 33 -4.03 8.16 -3.89
CA PRO A 33 -5.47 7.93 -4.02
C PRO A 33 -6.35 8.78 -3.10
N THR A 34 -5.80 9.28 -1.98
CA THR A 34 -6.57 10.03 -0.98
C THR A 34 -6.80 11.50 -1.33
N GLN A 35 -6.27 11.98 -2.47
CA GLN A 35 -6.42 13.38 -2.90
C GLN A 35 -7.89 13.76 -3.17
N ASP A 36 -8.66 12.85 -3.76
CA ASP A 36 -10.10 13.04 -3.98
C ASP A 36 -10.90 12.14 -3.03
N ARG A 37 -11.40 12.77 -1.96
CA ARG A 37 -12.12 12.09 -0.89
C ARG A 37 -13.37 11.39 -1.39
N ASP A 38 -14.21 12.13 -2.10
CA ASP A 38 -15.53 11.65 -2.50
C ASP A 38 -15.40 10.59 -3.58
N PHE A 39 -14.48 10.80 -4.53
CA PHE A 39 -14.15 9.79 -5.53
C PHE A 39 -13.72 8.48 -4.89
N LEU A 40 -12.74 8.50 -3.97
CA LEU A 40 -12.21 7.28 -3.38
C LEU A 40 -13.27 6.54 -2.56
N VAL A 41 -14.05 7.24 -1.74
CA VAL A 41 -15.12 6.62 -0.94
C VAL A 41 -16.18 5.99 -1.85
N ASN A 42 -16.60 6.70 -2.90
CA ASN A 42 -17.59 6.18 -3.85
C ASN A 42 -17.05 5.01 -4.66
N LEU A 43 -15.77 5.05 -5.05
CA LEU A 43 -15.10 3.96 -5.74
C LEU A 43 -15.05 2.70 -4.86
N VAL A 44 -14.59 2.81 -3.60
CA VAL A 44 -14.57 1.68 -2.66
C VAL A 44 -15.97 1.08 -2.51
N ARG A 45 -16.99 1.93 -2.34
CA ARG A 45 -18.38 1.49 -2.22
C ARG A 45 -18.85 0.75 -3.47
N GLY A 46 -18.56 1.27 -4.64
CA GLY A 46 -18.90 0.63 -5.91
C GLY A 46 -18.18 -0.69 -6.11
N LEU A 47 -16.88 -0.77 -5.79
CA LEU A 47 -16.12 -2.01 -5.85
C LEU A 47 -16.69 -3.08 -4.90
N LYS A 48 -17.12 -2.70 -3.69
CA LYS A 48 -17.68 -3.63 -2.71
C LYS A 48 -19.10 -4.08 -3.10
N MET A 49 -19.99 -3.13 -3.42
CA MET A 49 -21.43 -3.38 -3.56
C MET A 49 -21.84 -3.72 -4.99
N ARG A 50 -21.21 -3.10 -5.99
CA ARG A 50 -21.59 -3.22 -7.41
C ARG A 50 -20.79 -4.33 -8.10
N VAL A 51 -19.47 -4.30 -7.95
CA VAL A 51 -18.57 -5.33 -8.51
C VAL A 51 -18.56 -6.60 -7.65
N GLY A 52 -18.84 -6.48 -6.35
CA GLY A 52 -18.89 -7.63 -5.43
C GLY A 52 -17.53 -8.11 -4.97
N LEU A 53 -16.52 -7.22 -4.91
CA LEU A 53 -15.19 -7.61 -4.45
C LEU A 53 -15.20 -8.00 -2.98
N LYS A 54 -14.50 -9.07 -2.63
CA LYS A 54 -14.37 -9.54 -1.25
C LYS A 54 -13.35 -8.73 -0.47
N HIS A 55 -12.22 -8.37 -1.11
CA HIS A 55 -11.11 -7.70 -0.45
C HIS A 55 -10.62 -6.46 -1.21
N ILE A 56 -10.71 -5.29 -0.58
CA ILE A 56 -10.25 -4.02 -1.12
C ILE A 56 -9.14 -3.50 -0.22
N SER A 57 -7.97 -3.26 -0.83
CA SER A 57 -6.84 -2.64 -0.14
C SER A 57 -6.51 -1.29 -0.74
N LEU A 58 -6.10 -0.36 0.12
CA LEU A 58 -5.68 0.99 -0.25
C LEU A 58 -4.19 1.16 0.05
N SER A 59 -3.37 1.50 -0.94
CA SER A 59 -2.00 1.97 -0.74
C SER A 59 -1.98 3.50 -0.71
N THR A 60 -1.40 4.09 0.34
CA THR A 60 -1.41 5.55 0.54
C THR A 60 -0.24 6.00 1.43
N ASN A 61 0.20 7.24 1.26
CA ASN A 61 1.11 7.90 2.20
C ASN A 61 0.44 8.30 3.52
N GLY A 62 -0.90 8.21 3.62
CA GLY A 62 -1.67 8.47 4.83
C GLY A 62 -1.80 9.93 5.24
N TYR A 63 -1.20 10.89 4.53
CA TYR A 63 -1.16 12.29 4.94
C TYR A 63 -2.55 12.93 5.09
N LEU A 64 -3.50 12.54 4.23
CA LEU A 64 -4.88 13.07 4.23
C LEU A 64 -5.87 12.21 5.04
N LEU A 65 -5.43 11.11 5.66
CA LEU A 65 -6.31 10.17 6.35
C LEU A 65 -6.68 10.63 7.77
N ASP A 66 -7.58 11.61 7.84
CA ASP A 66 -8.22 11.98 9.10
C ASP A 66 -9.29 10.97 9.56
N ARG A 67 -9.82 11.21 10.76
CA ARG A 67 -10.83 10.34 11.40
C ARG A 67 -12.12 10.20 10.59
N SER A 68 -12.59 11.26 9.97
CA SER A 68 -13.82 11.22 9.18
C SER A 68 -13.61 10.43 7.89
N TYR A 69 -12.43 10.57 7.28
CA TYR A 69 -12.08 9.85 6.06
C TYR A 69 -11.94 8.35 6.30
N VAL A 70 -11.18 7.96 7.34
CA VAL A 70 -11.02 6.54 7.71
C VAL A 70 -12.36 5.88 8.01
N LYS A 71 -13.27 6.57 8.72
CA LYS A 71 -14.63 6.08 8.96
C LYS A 71 -15.43 5.93 7.66
N GLY A 72 -15.34 6.90 6.75
CA GLY A 72 -16.01 6.85 5.45
C GLY A 72 -15.53 5.68 4.58
N LEU A 73 -14.22 5.47 4.51
CA LEU A 73 -13.61 4.35 3.78
C LEU A 73 -14.02 3.00 4.37
N LYS A 74 -13.96 2.86 5.71
CA LYS A 74 -14.40 1.64 6.39
C LYS A 74 -15.89 1.36 6.13
N ALA A 75 -16.74 2.38 6.24
CA ALA A 75 -18.17 2.25 5.96
C ALA A 75 -18.48 1.93 4.48
N ALA A 76 -17.61 2.36 3.56
CA ALA A 76 -17.70 2.00 2.14
C ALA A 76 -17.27 0.55 1.85
N GLY A 77 -16.64 -0.15 2.81
CA GLY A 77 -16.20 -1.53 2.66
C GLY A 77 -14.71 -1.69 2.36
N LEU A 78 -13.88 -0.68 2.65
CA LEU A 78 -12.42 -0.85 2.59
C LEU A 78 -11.98 -1.84 3.66
N ASP A 79 -11.20 -2.85 3.28
CA ASP A 79 -10.78 -3.92 4.19
C ASP A 79 -9.44 -3.60 4.86
N VAL A 80 -8.44 -3.15 4.09
CA VAL A 80 -7.09 -2.91 4.62
C VAL A 80 -6.39 -1.69 4.04
N VAL A 81 -5.65 -0.95 4.87
CA VAL A 81 -4.77 0.15 4.45
C VAL A 81 -3.30 -0.28 4.49
N LYS A 82 -2.55 0.00 3.42
CA LYS A 82 -1.09 -0.10 3.35
C LYS A 82 -0.56 1.32 3.44
N LEU A 83 -0.09 1.71 4.63
CA LEU A 83 0.31 3.08 4.94
C LEU A 83 1.83 3.20 4.90
N ASP A 84 2.34 4.13 4.10
CA ASP A 84 3.77 4.41 4.04
C ASP A 84 4.19 5.43 5.10
N ILE A 85 5.15 5.09 5.95
CA ILE A 85 5.87 6.07 6.77
C ILE A 85 7.24 6.30 6.14
N LYS A 86 7.48 7.51 5.64
CA LYS A 86 8.72 7.82 4.92
C LYS A 86 9.91 8.04 5.85
N ALA A 87 9.69 8.59 7.05
CA ALA A 87 10.67 8.73 8.14
C ALA A 87 9.98 9.12 9.45
N TYR A 88 10.54 8.73 10.60
CA TYR A 88 10.03 9.12 11.92
C TYR A 88 10.59 10.48 12.37
N THR A 89 11.83 10.75 12.00
CA THR A 89 12.44 12.05 12.26
C THR A 89 11.85 13.08 11.29
N ASN A 90 11.18 14.09 11.84
CA ASN A 90 10.41 15.05 11.05
C ASN A 90 11.27 15.89 10.08
N SER A 91 12.55 16.16 10.41
CA SER A 91 13.46 16.84 9.48
C SER A 91 13.81 15.98 8.27
N ILE A 92 14.07 14.68 8.47
CA ILE A 92 14.29 13.71 7.38
C ILE A 92 13.03 13.58 6.52
N HIS A 93 11.85 13.47 7.15
CA HIS A 93 10.59 13.40 6.42
C HIS A 93 10.33 14.66 5.58
N LYS A 94 10.59 15.86 6.15
CA LYS A 94 10.46 17.12 5.42
C LYS A 94 11.44 17.23 4.26
N TRP A 95 12.68 16.79 4.45
CA TRP A 95 13.67 16.74 3.37
C TRP A 95 13.20 15.80 2.25
N TYR A 96 12.66 14.64 2.60
CA TYR A 96 12.27 13.62 1.63
C TYR A 96 10.94 13.93 0.91
N THR A 97 9.98 14.58 1.58
CA THR A 97 8.60 14.76 1.07
C THR A 97 8.17 16.22 0.91
N GLY A 98 8.95 17.17 1.43
CA GLY A 98 8.54 18.58 1.58
C GLY A 98 7.57 18.85 2.73
N LEU A 99 7.03 17.82 3.38
CA LEU A 99 5.95 17.94 4.37
C LEU A 99 6.33 17.35 5.73
N SER A 100 5.61 17.77 6.78
CA SER A 100 5.76 17.19 8.11
C SER A 100 5.20 15.77 8.17
N ASN A 101 5.82 14.89 8.97
CA ASN A 101 5.30 13.55 9.22
C ASN A 101 4.13 13.48 10.21
N ARG A 102 3.82 14.59 10.91
CA ARG A 102 2.79 14.59 11.96
C ARG A 102 1.43 14.06 11.46
N PRO A 103 0.91 14.50 10.30
CA PRO A 103 -0.37 13.98 9.79
C PRO A 103 -0.33 12.48 9.51
N VAL A 104 0.79 11.96 9.02
CA VAL A 104 0.98 10.52 8.75
C VAL A 104 0.97 9.71 10.05
N LEU A 105 1.66 10.19 11.09
CA LEU A 105 1.65 9.55 12.41
C LEU A 105 0.26 9.63 13.07
N ASP A 106 -0.47 10.71 12.85
CA ASP A 106 -1.86 10.85 13.32
C ASP A 106 -2.83 9.93 12.56
N ALA A 107 -2.60 9.68 11.28
CA ALA A 107 -3.34 8.71 10.50
C ALA A 107 -3.19 7.30 11.07
N VAL A 108 -1.98 6.88 11.47
CA VAL A 108 -1.76 5.59 12.15
C VAL A 108 -2.58 5.50 13.44
N ARG A 109 -2.51 6.52 14.29
CA ARG A 109 -3.34 6.58 15.53
C ARG A 109 -4.83 6.48 15.21
N THR A 110 -5.25 7.09 14.12
CA THR A 110 -6.64 7.10 13.67
C THR A 110 -7.09 5.73 13.17
N LEU A 111 -6.25 5.02 12.41
CA LEU A 111 -6.52 3.66 11.93
C LEU A 111 -6.71 2.70 13.10
N CYS A 112 -5.82 2.74 14.11
CA CYS A 112 -5.98 1.99 15.37
C CYS A 112 -7.32 2.30 16.04
N LYS A 113 -7.63 3.60 16.25
CA LYS A 113 -8.87 4.03 16.93
C LYS A 113 -10.14 3.63 16.19
N CYS A 114 -10.11 3.64 14.84
CA CYS A 114 -11.26 3.27 14.02
C CYS A 114 -11.37 1.75 13.78
N LYS A 115 -10.37 0.98 14.23
CA LYS A 115 -10.26 -0.46 14.00
C LYS A 115 -10.40 -0.82 12.52
N LEU A 116 -9.79 -0.03 11.64
CA LEU A 116 -9.63 -0.39 10.23
C LEU A 116 -8.30 -1.10 10.11
N ASP A 117 -8.29 -2.31 9.56
CA ASP A 117 -7.06 -3.10 9.46
C ASP A 117 -6.04 -2.37 8.59
N PHE A 118 -4.77 -2.44 8.99
CA PHE A 118 -3.70 -1.79 8.26
C PHE A 118 -2.36 -2.48 8.45
N ARG A 119 -1.42 -2.13 7.60
CA ARG A 119 0.00 -2.43 7.77
C ARG A 119 0.81 -1.17 7.45
N VAL A 120 1.95 -1.05 8.08
CA VAL A 120 2.89 0.04 7.82
C VAL A 120 4.02 -0.45 6.94
N GLU A 121 4.46 0.39 6.00
CA GLU A 121 5.60 0.15 5.14
C GLU A 121 6.59 1.31 5.23
N THR A 122 7.88 0.99 5.30
CA THR A 122 8.97 1.98 5.26
C THR A 122 10.04 1.50 4.30
N VAL A 123 10.50 2.38 3.43
CA VAL A 123 11.62 2.11 2.53
C VAL A 123 12.93 2.36 3.26
N LEU A 124 13.77 1.33 3.41
CA LEU A 124 15.14 1.48 3.87
C LEU A 124 15.96 2.10 2.74
N MET A 125 16.45 3.32 2.98
CA MET A 125 17.21 4.13 2.05
C MET A 125 18.56 4.49 2.69
N PRO A 126 19.66 3.81 2.32
CA PRO A 126 20.92 3.92 3.04
C PRO A 126 21.44 5.36 3.08
N GLY A 127 21.74 5.87 4.27
CA GLY A 127 22.20 7.24 4.50
C GLY A 127 21.10 8.29 4.61
N VAL A 128 19.82 7.90 4.53
CA VAL A 128 18.66 8.78 4.75
C VAL A 128 17.66 8.16 5.72
N VAL A 129 17.25 6.93 5.45
CA VAL A 129 16.32 6.14 6.27
C VAL A 129 16.97 4.80 6.54
N ASP A 130 17.81 4.78 7.58
CA ASP A 130 18.56 3.60 8.00
C ASP A 130 17.80 2.78 9.06
N ALA A 131 18.43 1.71 9.54
CA ALA A 131 17.87 0.82 10.58
C ALA A 131 17.42 1.58 11.84
N GLU A 132 18.10 2.68 12.20
CA GLU A 132 17.75 3.50 13.35
C GLU A 132 16.40 4.22 13.18
N GLU A 133 16.12 4.77 12.00
CA GLU A 133 14.80 5.36 11.69
C GLU A 133 13.71 4.29 11.68
N ILE A 134 14.02 3.12 11.15
CA ILE A 134 13.09 1.97 11.14
C ILE A 134 12.78 1.51 12.55
N GLU A 135 13.77 1.46 13.45
CA GLU A 135 13.58 1.13 14.86
C GLU A 135 12.72 2.18 15.57
N ARG A 136 12.93 3.49 15.30
CA ARG A 136 12.08 4.56 15.85
C ARG A 136 10.62 4.43 15.41
N ILE A 137 10.37 4.09 14.15
CA ILE A 137 9.02 3.82 13.65
C ILE A 137 8.44 2.61 14.39
N ALA A 138 9.18 1.50 14.48
CA ALA A 138 8.71 0.30 15.18
C ALA A 138 8.37 0.57 16.65
N TYR A 139 9.22 1.32 17.37
CA TYR A 139 8.96 1.76 18.74
C TYR A 139 7.69 2.60 18.86
N PHE A 140 7.47 3.54 17.93
CA PHE A 140 6.23 4.31 17.88
C PHE A 140 4.99 3.42 17.67
N LEU A 141 5.06 2.48 16.73
CA LEU A 141 3.97 1.56 16.43
C LEU A 141 3.67 0.64 17.62
N ALA A 142 4.69 0.09 18.27
CA ALA A 142 4.53 -0.81 19.42
C ALA A 142 3.84 -0.14 20.62
N ARG A 143 3.99 1.18 20.78
CA ARG A 143 3.26 1.95 21.81
C ARG A 143 1.77 2.11 21.52
N LEU A 144 1.35 1.89 20.27
CA LEU A 144 -0.06 1.85 19.90
C LEU A 144 -0.58 0.42 19.98
N ASP A 145 0.13 -0.52 19.37
CA ASP A 145 -0.16 -1.94 19.36
C ASP A 145 1.06 -2.74 18.84
N PRO A 146 1.64 -3.67 19.63
CA PRO A 146 2.80 -4.47 19.23
C PRO A 146 2.50 -5.48 18.11
N GLU A 147 1.22 -5.77 17.81
CA GLU A 147 0.81 -6.67 16.73
C GLU A 147 0.74 -5.98 15.35
N ILE A 148 0.91 -4.65 15.28
CA ILE A 148 0.89 -3.91 14.01
C ILE A 148 1.90 -4.52 13.04
N ARG A 149 1.41 -4.92 11.86
CA ARG A 149 2.23 -5.47 10.79
C ARG A 149 3.10 -4.37 10.20
N TYR A 150 4.42 -4.58 10.21
CA TYR A 150 5.39 -3.62 9.73
C TYR A 150 6.35 -4.25 8.71
N LYS A 151 6.43 -3.62 7.54
CA LYS A 151 7.24 -4.13 6.43
C LYS A 151 8.36 -3.15 6.07
N VAL A 152 9.58 -3.66 6.09
CA VAL A 152 10.78 -2.98 5.60
C VAL A 152 10.94 -3.28 4.11
N VAL A 153 10.84 -2.23 3.30
CA VAL A 153 10.96 -2.29 1.84
C VAL A 153 12.38 -1.89 1.44
N ARG A 154 12.95 -2.60 0.47
CA ARG A 154 14.28 -2.28 -0.06
C ARG A 154 14.18 -1.12 -1.06
N PHE A 155 15.01 -0.09 -0.88
CA PHE A 155 15.15 0.96 -1.89
C PHE A 155 15.74 0.42 -3.20
N THR A 156 15.13 0.79 -4.33
CA THR A 156 15.57 0.44 -5.69
C THR A 156 15.95 1.72 -6.45
N PRO A 157 17.25 2.07 -6.54
CA PRO A 157 17.67 3.33 -7.15
C PRO A 157 17.24 3.54 -8.61
N GLY A 158 17.06 2.45 -9.37
CA GLY A 158 16.61 2.52 -10.76
C GLY A 158 15.17 3.02 -10.95
N GLU A 159 14.39 3.08 -9.86
CA GLU A 159 13.01 3.58 -9.83
C GLU A 159 12.91 5.01 -9.28
N ALA A 160 14.02 5.54 -8.74
CA ALA A 160 14.04 6.88 -8.18
C ALA A 160 14.35 7.93 -9.25
N ARG A 161 13.62 9.05 -9.23
CA ARG A 161 13.88 10.20 -10.11
C ARG A 161 15.26 10.81 -9.88
N GLU A 162 15.75 10.75 -8.65
CA GLU A 162 17.02 11.30 -8.21
C GLU A 162 17.91 10.22 -7.62
N LYS A 163 19.23 10.32 -7.84
CA LYS A 163 20.22 9.42 -7.24
C LYS A 163 20.51 9.81 -5.79
N VAL A 164 19.51 9.63 -4.93
CA VAL A 164 19.55 10.03 -3.52
C VAL A 164 20.24 9.01 -2.61
N ALA A 165 20.28 7.74 -3.01
CA ALA A 165 20.92 6.68 -2.24
C ALA A 165 21.30 5.49 -3.14
N ARG A 166 22.14 4.60 -2.61
CA ARG A 166 22.42 3.29 -3.22
C ARG A 166 21.38 2.25 -2.82
N ARG A 167 21.36 1.12 -3.51
CA ARG A 167 20.57 -0.05 -3.07
C ARG A 167 21.13 -0.58 -1.73
N PRO A 168 20.29 -0.86 -0.73
CA PRO A 168 20.73 -1.55 0.48
C PRO A 168 21.24 -2.95 0.20
N SER A 169 22.21 -3.42 0.99
CA SER A 169 22.63 -4.80 1.06
C SER A 169 21.56 -5.68 1.74
N ASP A 170 21.71 -7.00 1.65
CA ASP A 170 20.84 -7.93 2.39
C ASP A 170 21.06 -7.82 3.90
N SER A 171 22.30 -7.59 4.35
CA SER A 171 22.63 -7.40 5.77
C SER A 171 22.00 -6.13 6.35
N GLU A 172 21.94 -5.03 5.59
CA GLU A 172 21.27 -3.79 6.04
C GLU A 172 19.76 -3.99 6.21
N ILE A 173 19.13 -4.72 5.30
CA ILE A 173 17.71 -5.07 5.42
C ILE A 173 17.48 -5.96 6.64
N GLN A 174 18.33 -6.97 6.85
CA GLN A 174 18.21 -7.86 8.01
C GLN A 174 18.39 -7.09 9.32
N LEU A 175 19.42 -6.23 9.40
CA LEU A 175 19.65 -5.39 10.58
C LEU A 175 18.43 -4.51 10.91
N ALA A 176 17.79 -3.92 9.90
CA ALA A 176 16.61 -3.11 10.10
C ALA A 176 15.39 -3.92 10.53
N VAL A 177 15.19 -5.11 9.97
CA VAL A 177 14.16 -6.05 10.41
C VAL A 177 14.40 -6.44 11.88
N ASP A 178 15.62 -6.85 12.23
CA ASP A 178 15.98 -7.23 13.60
C ASP A 178 15.77 -6.08 14.57
N SER A 179 16.13 -4.86 14.17
CA SER A 179 15.95 -3.65 14.99
C SER A 179 14.48 -3.33 15.24
N ALA A 180 13.62 -3.48 14.22
CA ALA A 180 12.18 -3.34 14.39
C ALA A 180 11.55 -4.49 15.21
N SER A 181 12.02 -5.72 15.05
CA SER A 181 11.56 -6.91 15.76
C SER A 181 11.85 -6.89 17.27
N LYS A 182 12.71 -5.99 17.75
CA LYS A 182 12.85 -5.70 19.19
C LYS A 182 11.56 -5.14 19.81
N HIS A 183 10.71 -4.50 19.00
CA HIS A 183 9.53 -3.76 19.47
C HIS A 183 8.21 -4.35 18.96
N LEU A 184 8.19 -4.90 17.74
CA LEU A 184 6.99 -5.41 17.08
C LEU A 184 7.07 -6.91 16.87
N ILE A 185 5.92 -7.58 16.95
CA ILE A 185 5.81 -9.04 16.75
C ILE A 185 5.83 -9.37 15.25
N ASN A 186 5.16 -8.55 14.43
CA ASN A 186 4.89 -8.84 13.02
C ASN A 186 5.74 -7.98 12.08
N VAL A 187 7.04 -8.27 12.00
CA VAL A 187 8.00 -7.54 11.13
C VAL A 187 8.50 -8.43 10.00
N ALA A 188 8.61 -7.89 8.79
CA ALA A 188 9.34 -8.57 7.73
C ALA A 188 9.99 -7.62 6.72
N GLY A 189 10.97 -8.14 5.96
CA GLY A 189 11.69 -7.40 4.93
C GLY A 189 12.36 -8.34 3.92
N GLY A 190 12.88 -7.77 2.83
CA GLY A 190 13.63 -8.53 1.81
C GLY A 190 12.79 -9.35 0.82
N LYS A 191 13.43 -10.29 0.11
CA LYS A 191 12.82 -11.05 -1.02
C LYS A 191 11.71 -12.03 -0.60
N ALA A 192 11.71 -12.49 0.66
CA ALA A 192 10.69 -13.40 1.21
C ALA A 192 9.38 -12.67 1.63
N CYS A 193 9.38 -11.34 1.61
CA CYS A 193 8.36 -10.51 2.26
C CYS A 193 7.01 -10.43 1.50
N VAL A 194 6.98 -10.67 0.17
CA VAL A 194 5.72 -10.66 -0.61
C VAL A 194 4.72 -11.70 -0.08
N GLN A 195 5.23 -12.81 0.47
CA GLN A 195 4.38 -13.87 1.00
C GLN A 195 3.94 -13.65 2.46
N GLN A 196 4.64 -12.87 3.29
CA GLN A 196 4.32 -12.82 4.73
C GLN A 196 3.19 -11.84 5.07
N PHE A 197 3.04 -10.73 4.33
CA PHE A 197 2.06 -9.68 4.65
C PHE A 197 0.87 -9.57 3.70
N THR A 198 0.75 -10.49 2.76
CA THR A 198 -0.51 -10.66 2.01
C THR A 198 -1.52 -11.25 2.99
N SER A 199 -2.69 -10.60 3.18
CA SER A 199 -3.70 -11.15 4.10
C SER A 199 -4.02 -12.60 3.69
N PRO A 200 -4.36 -13.50 4.62
CA PRO A 200 -4.76 -14.87 4.27
C PRO A 200 -5.79 -14.87 3.13
N GLU A 201 -6.74 -13.92 3.15
CA GLU A 201 -7.75 -13.83 2.12
C GLU A 201 -7.23 -13.25 0.79
N GLN A 202 -6.23 -12.37 0.81
CA GLN A 202 -5.53 -11.95 -0.43
C GLN A 202 -4.65 -13.07 -1.01
N LYS A 203 -4.16 -14.01 -0.19
CA LYS A 203 -3.45 -15.21 -0.68
C LYS A 203 -4.42 -16.22 -1.28
N GLU A 204 -5.63 -16.30 -0.74
CA GLU A 204 -6.72 -17.13 -1.25
C GLU A 204 -7.41 -16.52 -2.47
N ALA A 205 -7.35 -15.20 -2.62
CA ALA A 205 -7.95 -14.49 -3.75
C ALA A 205 -7.36 -14.99 -5.07
N LYS A 206 -8.17 -15.71 -5.84
CA LYS A 206 -7.72 -16.33 -7.10
C LYS A 206 -7.38 -15.29 -8.17
N LYS A 207 -8.02 -14.11 -8.10
CA LYS A 207 -7.84 -12.99 -9.04
C LYS A 207 -8.00 -11.64 -8.34
N TRP A 208 -7.14 -10.69 -8.68
CA TRP A 208 -7.15 -9.32 -8.15
C TRP A 208 -6.80 -8.29 -9.22
N ILE A 209 -7.15 -7.02 -8.99
CA ILE A 209 -6.80 -5.90 -9.89
C ILE A 209 -6.03 -4.80 -9.17
N ARG A 210 -5.24 -4.02 -9.93
CA ARG A 210 -4.75 -2.71 -9.49
C ARG A 210 -5.63 -1.64 -10.08
N VAL A 211 -6.09 -0.73 -9.24
CA VAL A 211 -6.93 0.39 -9.64
C VAL A 211 -6.13 1.68 -9.42
N TYR A 212 -6.00 2.47 -10.49
CA TYR A 212 -5.32 3.76 -10.51
C TYR A 212 -6.37 4.88 -10.61
N PRO A 213 -6.68 5.60 -9.52
CA PRO A 213 -7.68 6.67 -9.51
C PRO A 213 -7.27 7.91 -10.31
N ASP A 214 -5.97 8.09 -10.54
CA ASP A 214 -5.32 9.33 -10.94
C ASP A 214 -5.36 9.63 -12.45
N MET A 215 -6.25 8.99 -13.21
CA MET A 215 -6.66 9.40 -14.55
C MET A 215 -5.59 9.38 -15.66
N GLY A 216 -4.30 9.34 -15.31
CA GLY A 216 -3.16 9.35 -16.24
C GLY A 216 -2.51 7.98 -16.44
N THR A 217 -2.89 6.98 -15.65
CA THR A 217 -2.35 5.62 -15.72
C THR A 217 -3.48 4.64 -16.02
N GLU A 218 -3.28 3.79 -17.04
CA GLU A 218 -4.29 2.78 -17.41
C GLU A 218 -4.57 1.83 -16.23
N THR A 219 -5.83 1.48 -15.99
CA THR A 219 -6.20 0.49 -14.96
C THR A 219 -5.72 -0.89 -15.42
N ILE A 220 -4.69 -1.42 -14.77
CA ILE A 220 -4.10 -2.72 -15.12
C ILE A 220 -4.79 -3.85 -14.37
N ILE A 221 -5.44 -4.73 -15.12
CA ILE A 221 -5.99 -5.99 -14.62
C ILE A 221 -4.85 -7.02 -14.61
N ALA A 222 -4.23 -7.22 -13.46
CA ALA A 222 -3.18 -8.22 -13.30
C ALA A 222 -3.79 -9.62 -13.11
N LYS A 223 -3.46 -10.58 -13.98
CA LYS A 223 -3.76 -11.99 -13.74
C LYS A 223 -2.71 -12.56 -12.78
N SER A 224 -3.13 -13.27 -11.74
CA SER A 224 -2.22 -14.15 -11.00
C SER A 224 -1.79 -15.28 -11.95
N LEU A 225 -0.66 -15.11 -12.63
CA LEU A 225 0.00 -16.16 -13.40
C LEU A 225 1.24 -16.59 -12.65
N PHE A 226 1.10 -17.59 -11.79
CA PHE A 226 2.21 -18.51 -11.54
C PHE A 226 2.42 -19.34 -12.82
N LYS A 227 3.13 -18.75 -13.78
CA LYS A 227 4.01 -19.42 -14.74
C LYS A 227 4.66 -18.35 -15.61
N LYS A 228 6.00 -18.36 -15.64
CA LYS A 228 6.81 -17.61 -16.60
C LYS A 228 6.39 -18.04 -18.01
N GLU A 229 5.56 -17.25 -18.68
CA GLU A 229 5.52 -17.24 -20.14
C GLU A 229 5.51 -15.80 -20.62
N SER A 230 6.29 -15.59 -21.66
CA SER A 230 6.68 -14.35 -22.32
C SER A 230 5.55 -13.33 -22.48
N PHE A 231 5.74 -12.15 -21.90
CA PHE A 231 4.97 -10.96 -22.23
C PHE A 231 5.36 -10.49 -23.64
N THR A 232 4.44 -10.63 -24.60
CA THR A 232 4.52 -9.89 -25.86
C THR A 232 4.18 -8.42 -25.60
N LYS A 233 5.07 -7.56 -26.09
CA LYS A 233 5.07 -6.10 -25.99
C LYS A 233 3.71 -5.51 -26.35
N GLU A 234 3.12 -4.77 -25.41
CA GLU A 234 2.58 -3.43 -25.66
C GLU A 234 2.25 -2.75 -24.30
N THR A 235 2.79 -1.54 -24.16
CA THR A 235 2.53 -0.53 -23.10
C THR A 235 3.21 -0.69 -21.73
N ILE A 236 4.51 -0.38 -21.73
CA ILE A 236 5.24 0.67 -20.98
C ILE A 236 4.82 0.98 -19.52
N CYS A 237 5.80 0.84 -18.62
CA CYS A 237 5.81 1.26 -17.21
C CYS A 237 5.53 2.76 -17.02
N VAL A 238 4.83 3.10 -15.93
CA VAL A 238 5.10 4.34 -15.18
C VAL A 238 5.10 3.98 -13.69
N PHE A 239 6.15 4.44 -13.01
CA PHE A 239 6.62 4.09 -11.67
C PHE A 239 5.61 4.30 -10.54
#